data_AF-A0A929G7H8-F1
#
_entry.id   AF-A0A929G7H8-F1
#
_cell.length_a   1.000
_cell.length_b   1.000
_cell.length_c   1.000
_cell.angle_alpha   90.00
_cell.angle_beta   90.00
_cell.angle_gamma   90.00
#
_symmetry.space_group_name_H-M   'P 1'
#
loop_
_entity.id
_entity.type
_entity.pdbx_description
1 polymer ?
#
loop_
_entity_poly.entity_id
_entity_poly.type
_entity_poly.pdbx_seq_one_letter_code
_entity_poly.pdbx_strand_id
1 'polypeptide(L)'
;IPNLQYLIVSEAGASAYSASPLARAELPDMDVSIRGAVSIARRVQDPLAELVKINPQSIGVGMYQHDVNQAQLAAALTSAVESVVNSVGVDVNSASPALLTHVAGIGPKLAARIVAHRDTNGPFPNRMALKSVPGLGSKTFEQAAGFLRVRGGDNPLDGSAIHPESYPIAEAVLKRAGLTPQTESAEQEAGLAELQAQQRLSVLAAELGTGVPTLTDILEQLVRPGRDPRADLPAPILRSDVLTMDDLQPGLRLKGTVRNVVDFGAFVDVGVKHDGLLHRSKMPAGTRLKVGDVIEVEILRVEPERGRIALGWPGSEPHRPTP
;
A
#
# COMPACT_ATOMS: atom_id res chain seq x y z
N ILE A 1 -14.18 -27.90 0.16
CA ILE A 1 -14.89 -26.74 0.76
C ILE A 1 -15.59 -26.02 -0.38
N PRO A 2 -16.92 -26.15 -0.54
CA PRO A 2 -17.64 -25.42 -1.58
C PRO A 2 -17.45 -23.91 -1.35
N ASN A 3 -17.22 -23.15 -2.42
CA ASN A 3 -16.89 -21.71 -2.42
C ASN A 3 -15.51 -21.32 -1.84
N LEU A 4 -14.55 -22.26 -1.74
CA LEU A 4 -13.17 -21.90 -1.41
C LEU A 4 -12.56 -21.08 -2.55
N GLN A 5 -12.21 -19.84 -2.23
CA GLN A 5 -11.42 -18.98 -3.11
C GLN A 5 -10.00 -18.88 -2.56
N TYR A 6 -9.03 -18.73 -3.45
CA TYR A 6 -7.64 -18.54 -3.06
C TYR A 6 -7.03 -17.35 -3.79
N LEU A 7 -6.03 -16.76 -3.14
CA LEU A 7 -5.22 -15.66 -3.66
C LEU A 7 -3.76 -16.13 -3.70
N ILE A 8 -3.03 -15.63 -4.68
CA ILE A 8 -1.59 -15.83 -4.79
C ILE A 8 -0.91 -14.58 -4.28
N VAL A 9 -0.05 -14.77 -3.28
CA VAL A 9 0.67 -13.69 -2.61
C VAL A 9 2.16 -13.99 -2.70
N SER A 10 2.94 -12.94 -2.94
CA SER A 10 4.39 -13.04 -2.94
C SER A 10 4.90 -13.49 -1.57
N GLU A 11 5.73 -14.54 -1.55
CA GLU A 11 6.46 -15.00 -0.37
C GLU A 11 7.77 -14.22 -0.11
N ALA A 12 8.08 -13.24 -0.97
CA ALA A 12 9.24 -12.36 -0.90
C ALA A 12 9.54 -11.87 0.53
N GLY A 13 10.70 -12.21 1.08
CA GLY A 13 11.11 -11.83 2.43
C GLY A 13 10.36 -12.51 3.60
N ALA A 14 9.41 -13.42 3.35
CA ALA A 14 8.70 -14.13 4.44
C ALA A 14 9.66 -14.99 5.27
N SER A 15 10.66 -15.60 4.62
CA SER A 15 11.75 -16.31 5.30
C SER A 15 12.57 -15.36 6.18
N ALA A 16 12.94 -14.17 5.66
CA ALA A 16 13.67 -13.16 6.40
C ALA A 16 12.88 -12.65 7.62
N TYR A 17 11.57 -12.42 7.48
CA TYR A 17 10.69 -12.13 8.61
C TYR A 17 10.70 -13.27 9.62
N SER A 18 10.45 -14.51 9.20
CA SER A 18 10.27 -15.65 10.11
C SER A 18 11.48 -15.95 11.01
N ALA A 19 12.68 -15.64 10.52
CA ALA A 19 13.94 -15.77 11.24
C ALA A 19 14.35 -14.49 12.00
N SER A 20 13.57 -13.42 11.91
CA SER A 20 13.89 -12.13 12.54
C SER A 20 13.67 -12.16 14.07
N PRO A 21 14.38 -11.30 14.83
CA PRO A 21 14.07 -11.07 16.24
C PRO A 21 12.64 -10.62 16.48
N LEU A 22 12.08 -9.80 15.57
CA LEU A 22 10.72 -9.31 15.65
C LEU A 22 9.70 -10.45 15.58
N ALA A 23 9.83 -11.36 14.62
CA ALA A 23 8.91 -12.49 14.50
C ALA A 23 9.00 -13.46 15.69
N ARG A 24 10.20 -13.62 16.28
CA ARG A 24 10.36 -14.36 17.55
C ARG A 24 9.63 -13.70 18.72
N ALA A 25 9.61 -12.37 18.77
CA ALA A 25 8.90 -11.63 19.80
C ALA A 25 7.37 -11.65 19.58
N GLU A 26 6.90 -11.54 18.33
CA GLU A 26 5.46 -11.58 18.01
C GLU A 26 4.87 -12.99 18.16
N LEU A 27 5.64 -14.04 17.84
CA LEU A 27 5.18 -15.43 17.73
C LEU A 27 6.18 -16.39 18.43
N PRO A 28 6.36 -16.28 19.76
CA PRO A 28 7.41 -17.01 20.48
C PRO A 28 7.25 -18.53 20.38
N ASP A 29 6.02 -19.03 20.46
CA ASP A 29 5.71 -20.46 20.54
C ASP A 29 5.56 -21.14 19.16
N MET A 30 5.86 -20.43 18.07
CA MET A 30 5.74 -20.95 16.71
C MET A 30 7.10 -21.29 16.10
N ASP A 31 7.18 -22.40 15.36
CA ASP A 31 8.35 -22.72 14.55
C ASP A 31 8.57 -21.68 13.43
N VAL A 32 9.82 -21.56 12.97
CA VAL A 32 10.22 -20.65 11.89
C VAL A 32 9.36 -20.85 10.64
N SER A 33 9.08 -22.10 10.25
CA SER A 33 8.26 -22.38 9.06
C SER A 33 6.82 -21.84 9.19
N ILE A 34 6.22 -21.96 10.37
CA ILE A 34 4.86 -21.48 10.66
C ILE A 34 4.80 -19.95 10.68
N ARG A 35 5.82 -19.29 11.23
CA ARG A 35 5.91 -17.81 11.22
C ARG A 35 5.92 -17.25 9.79
N GLY A 36 6.58 -17.94 8.86
CA GLY A 36 6.55 -17.61 7.43
C GLY A 36 5.13 -17.65 6.86
N ALA A 37 4.37 -18.71 7.16
CA ALA A 37 2.98 -18.86 6.73
C ALA A 37 2.06 -17.78 7.32
N VAL A 38 2.27 -17.42 8.60
CA VAL A 38 1.54 -16.30 9.24
C VAL A 38 1.80 -14.98 8.53
N SER A 39 3.05 -14.71 8.13
CA SER A 39 3.38 -13.49 7.37
C SER A 39 2.67 -13.46 6.02
N ILE A 40 2.64 -14.58 5.28
CA ILE A 40 1.93 -14.68 4.01
C ILE A 40 0.43 -14.38 4.20
N ALA A 41 -0.20 -14.95 5.24
CA ALA A 41 -1.60 -14.69 5.55
C ALA A 41 -1.87 -13.22 5.91
N ARG A 42 -1.01 -12.58 6.72
CA ARG A 42 -1.15 -11.17 7.11
C ARG A 42 -1.00 -10.21 5.92
N ARG A 43 -0.15 -10.54 4.94
CA ARG A 43 -0.02 -9.74 3.70
C ARG A 43 -1.31 -9.70 2.89
N VAL A 44 -2.14 -10.74 2.93
CA VAL A 44 -3.47 -10.72 2.28
C VAL A 44 -4.36 -9.64 2.91
N GLN A 45 -4.27 -9.49 4.23
CA GLN A 45 -5.10 -8.55 4.99
C GLN A 45 -4.63 -7.11 4.82
N ASP A 46 -3.34 -6.86 5.00
CA ASP A 46 -2.71 -5.57 4.75
C ASP A 46 -1.23 -5.76 4.35
N PRO A 47 -0.92 -5.67 3.05
CA PRO A 47 0.45 -5.81 2.57
C PRO A 47 1.41 -4.79 3.19
N LEU A 48 0.96 -3.55 3.40
CA LEU A 48 1.81 -2.48 3.91
C LEU A 48 2.19 -2.76 5.37
N ALA A 49 1.21 -3.08 6.21
CA ALA A 49 1.45 -3.31 7.64
C ALA A 49 2.34 -4.53 7.93
N GLU A 50 2.38 -5.50 7.01
CA GLU A 50 3.21 -6.70 7.17
C GLU A 50 4.58 -6.55 6.49
N LEU A 51 4.68 -5.94 5.30
CA LEU A 51 5.97 -5.80 4.59
C LEU A 51 6.93 -4.82 5.28
N VAL A 52 6.43 -3.81 5.99
CA VAL A 52 7.27 -2.88 6.80
C VAL A 52 8.02 -3.59 7.94
N LYS A 53 7.63 -4.81 8.31
CA LYS A 53 8.31 -5.59 9.35
C LYS A 53 9.60 -6.26 8.84
N ILE A 54 9.88 -6.16 7.55
CA ILE A 54 10.96 -6.85 6.86
C ILE A 54 11.98 -5.81 6.45
N ASN A 55 13.28 -6.13 6.56
CA ASN A 55 14.30 -5.29 5.94
C ASN A 55 13.98 -5.19 4.43
N PRO A 56 13.80 -3.97 3.87
CA PRO A 56 13.44 -3.82 2.47
C PRO A 56 14.39 -4.52 1.48
N GLN A 57 15.69 -4.60 1.81
CA GLN A 57 16.68 -5.29 0.98
C GLN A 57 16.46 -6.82 0.94
N SER A 58 15.77 -7.36 1.94
CA SER A 58 15.43 -8.79 2.04
C SER A 58 14.13 -9.17 1.34
N ILE A 59 13.36 -8.20 0.84
CA ILE A 59 12.14 -8.48 0.06
C ILE A 59 12.52 -9.06 -1.31
N GLY A 60 13.67 -8.69 -1.89
CA GLY A 60 14.07 -9.20 -3.21
C GLY A 60 13.44 -8.37 -4.33
N VAL A 61 13.89 -7.12 -4.46
CA VAL A 61 13.29 -6.13 -5.38
C VAL A 61 13.85 -6.20 -6.81
N GLY A 62 14.84 -7.06 -7.06
CA GLY A 62 15.43 -7.23 -8.39
C GLY A 62 16.48 -8.34 -8.44
N MET A 63 16.73 -8.86 -9.65
CA MET A 63 17.62 -10.00 -9.89
C MET A 63 19.07 -9.76 -9.43
N TYR A 64 19.60 -8.56 -9.70
CA TYR A 64 20.98 -8.18 -9.41
C TYR A 64 21.08 -7.22 -8.21
N GLN A 65 20.11 -7.27 -7.29
CA GLN A 65 20.07 -6.34 -6.14
C GLN A 65 21.32 -6.45 -5.23
N HIS A 66 22.05 -7.57 -5.30
CA HIS A 66 23.27 -7.79 -4.52
C HIS A 66 24.52 -7.23 -5.19
N ASP A 67 24.46 -6.90 -6.49
CA ASP A 67 25.58 -6.42 -7.29
C ASP A 67 25.64 -4.88 -7.35
N VAL A 68 24.64 -4.19 -6.79
CA VAL A 68 24.59 -2.73 -6.70
C VAL A 68 25.18 -2.21 -5.38
N ASN A 69 25.39 -0.90 -5.31
CA ASN A 69 25.81 -0.24 -4.07
C ASN A 69 24.75 -0.42 -2.96
N GLN A 70 25.08 -1.21 -1.94
CA GLN A 70 24.14 -1.60 -0.89
C GLN A 70 23.69 -0.44 -0.01
N ALA A 71 24.52 0.58 0.19
CA ALA A 71 24.15 1.75 0.97
C ALA A 71 23.13 2.63 0.21
N GLN A 72 23.35 2.83 -1.09
CA GLN A 72 22.41 3.56 -1.94
C GLN A 72 21.09 2.80 -2.10
N LEU A 73 21.15 1.47 -2.25
CA LEU A 73 19.95 0.62 -2.29
C LEU A 73 19.14 0.72 -1.00
N ALA A 74 19.80 0.62 0.17
CA ALA A 74 19.13 0.73 1.45
C ALA A 74 18.44 2.11 1.61
N ALA A 75 19.11 3.19 1.24
CA ALA A 75 18.55 4.54 1.30
C ALA A 75 17.34 4.71 0.37
N ALA A 76 17.45 4.24 -0.87
CA ALA A 76 16.36 4.31 -1.85
C ALA A 76 15.13 3.50 -1.40
N LEU A 77 15.33 2.29 -0.89
CA LEU A 77 14.24 1.46 -0.39
C LEU A 77 13.60 2.04 0.87
N THR A 78 14.41 2.58 1.79
CA THR A 78 13.88 3.24 3.00
C THR A 78 13.01 4.44 2.61
N SER A 79 13.47 5.27 1.68
CA SER A 79 12.70 6.41 1.18
C SER A 79 11.40 5.98 0.50
N ALA A 80 11.41 4.89 -0.27
CA ALA A 80 10.20 4.34 -0.88
C ALA A 80 9.20 3.87 0.19
N VAL A 81 9.67 3.17 1.22
CA VAL A 81 8.81 2.71 2.33
C VAL A 81 8.21 3.90 3.09
N GLU A 82 9.02 4.90 3.43
CA GLU A 82 8.54 6.12 4.08
C GLU A 82 7.49 6.83 3.22
N SER A 83 7.74 7.00 1.91
CA SER A 83 6.79 7.65 1.00
C SER A 83 5.44 6.91 0.94
N VAL A 84 5.46 5.57 0.88
CA VAL A 84 4.23 4.77 0.86
C VAL A 84 3.51 4.82 2.21
N VAL A 85 4.21 4.68 3.33
CA VAL A 85 3.59 4.71 4.67
C VAL A 85 2.94 6.07 4.94
N ASN A 86 3.60 7.16 4.58
CA ASN A 86 3.08 8.51 4.82
C ASN A 86 1.98 8.89 3.81
N SER A 87 2.02 8.41 2.56
CA SER A 87 0.91 8.62 1.62
C SER A 87 -0.35 7.86 2.01
N VAL A 88 -0.20 6.63 2.54
CA VAL A 88 -1.33 5.85 3.05
C VAL A 88 -1.80 6.37 4.41
N GLY A 89 -0.91 6.85 5.27
CA GLY A 89 -1.15 7.28 6.64
C GLY A 89 -1.47 6.12 7.60
N VAL A 90 -1.32 6.34 8.90
CA VAL A 90 -1.28 5.28 9.91
C VAL A 90 -2.28 5.56 11.02
N ASP A 91 -3.09 4.56 11.40
CA ASP A 91 -3.94 4.66 12.59
C ASP A 91 -3.10 4.50 13.85
N VAL A 92 -2.99 5.55 14.65
CA VAL A 92 -2.10 5.55 15.81
C VAL A 92 -2.61 4.64 16.93
N ASN A 93 -3.87 4.22 16.90
CA ASN A 93 -4.46 3.35 17.93
C ASN A 93 -4.38 1.85 17.59
N SER A 94 -4.10 1.48 16.34
CA SER A 94 -3.96 0.06 15.95
C SER A 94 -2.59 -0.29 15.34
N ALA A 95 -1.81 0.71 14.92
CA ALA A 95 -0.52 0.46 14.29
C ALA A 95 0.50 -0.21 15.21
N SER A 96 1.33 -1.05 14.59
CA SER A 96 2.48 -1.69 15.22
C SER A 96 3.66 -0.70 15.36
N PRO A 97 4.62 -0.97 16.27
CA PRO A 97 5.86 -0.18 16.34
C PRO A 97 6.64 -0.17 15.02
N ALA A 98 6.61 -1.27 14.25
CA ALA A 98 7.29 -1.36 12.96
C ALA A 98 6.68 -0.38 11.95
N LEU A 99 5.35 -0.31 11.84
CA LEU A 99 4.69 0.63 10.93
C LEU A 99 4.91 2.08 11.36
N LEU A 100 4.80 2.39 12.65
CA LEU A 100 5.01 3.73 13.19
C LEU A 100 6.44 4.24 12.96
N THR A 101 7.44 3.36 12.88
CA THR A 101 8.85 3.72 12.61
C THR A 101 9.06 4.38 11.25
N HIS A 102 8.12 4.20 10.32
CA HIS A 102 8.21 4.77 8.97
C HIS A 102 7.36 6.04 8.79
N VAL A 103 6.70 6.51 9.86
CA VAL A 103 5.98 7.78 9.84
C VAL A 103 6.98 8.93 9.95
N ALA A 104 6.79 10.00 9.17
CA ALA A 104 7.67 11.15 9.16
C ALA A 104 7.92 11.71 10.57
N GLY A 105 9.20 11.82 10.94
CA GLY A 105 9.61 12.29 12.27
C GLY A 105 9.55 11.24 13.40
N ILE A 106 9.03 10.03 13.15
CA ILE A 106 8.94 8.96 14.16
C ILE A 106 10.03 7.91 13.90
N GLY A 107 11.02 7.84 14.79
CA GLY A 107 12.01 6.76 14.79
C GLY A 107 11.62 5.56 15.66
N PRO A 108 12.41 4.47 15.66
CA PRO A 108 12.08 3.22 16.38
C PRO A 108 11.82 3.41 17.87
N LYS A 109 12.61 4.26 18.54
CA LYS A 109 12.45 4.55 19.96
C LYS A 109 11.12 5.27 20.26
N LEU A 110 10.71 6.19 19.39
CA LEU A 110 9.49 6.95 19.58
C LEU A 110 8.27 6.08 19.26
N ALA A 111 8.33 5.28 18.20
CA ALA A 111 7.30 4.30 17.86
C ALA A 111 6.99 3.35 19.05
N ALA A 112 8.03 2.80 19.69
CA ALA A 112 7.87 1.97 20.89
C ALA A 112 7.21 2.72 22.06
N ARG A 113 7.54 4.00 22.27
CA ARG A 113 6.94 4.82 23.33
C ARG A 113 5.49 5.17 23.05
N ILE A 114 5.12 5.43 21.80
CA ILE A 114 3.72 5.68 21.41
C ILE A 114 2.86 4.46 21.76
N VAL A 115 3.32 3.26 21.38
CA VAL A 115 2.62 2.02 21.68
C VAL A 115 2.56 1.77 23.19
N ALA A 116 3.67 1.89 23.91
CA ALA A 116 3.68 1.73 25.37
C ALA A 116 2.76 2.73 26.09
N HIS A 117 2.69 3.97 25.61
CA HIS A 117 1.79 4.98 26.15
C HIS A 117 0.32 4.59 25.93
N ARG A 118 -0.05 4.13 24.72
CA ARG A 118 -1.39 3.62 24.42
C ARG A 118 -1.76 2.40 25.25
N ASP A 119 -0.84 1.46 25.42
CA ASP A 119 -1.08 0.24 26.17
C ASP A 119 -1.28 0.53 27.67
N THR A 120 -0.64 1.58 28.20
CA THR A 120 -0.73 1.98 29.61
C THR A 120 -1.91 2.91 29.90
N ASN A 121 -2.20 3.87 29.02
CA ASN A 121 -3.16 4.94 29.25
C ASN A 121 -4.47 4.77 28.46
N GLY A 122 -4.57 3.75 27.63
CA GLY A 122 -5.67 3.56 26.68
C GLY A 122 -5.45 4.26 25.33
N PRO A 123 -6.40 4.12 24.40
CA PRO A 123 -6.31 4.72 23.07
C PRO A 123 -6.24 6.25 23.13
N PHE A 124 -5.54 6.85 22.18
CA PHE A 124 -5.52 8.30 22.02
C PHE A 124 -6.90 8.77 21.54
N PRO A 125 -7.56 9.71 22.24
CA PRO A 125 -8.87 10.21 21.85
C PRO A 125 -8.81 11.28 20.75
N ASN A 126 -7.65 11.92 20.56
CA ASN A 126 -7.40 12.92 19.53
C ASN A 126 -5.89 13.07 19.29
N ARG A 127 -5.49 13.75 18.21
CA ARG A 127 -4.06 13.96 17.89
C ARG A 127 -3.33 14.78 18.95
N MET A 128 -4.00 15.73 19.61
CA MET A 128 -3.33 16.57 20.62
C MET A 128 -2.84 15.74 21.81
N ALA A 129 -3.51 14.63 22.14
CA ALA A 129 -3.08 13.70 23.17
C ALA A 129 -1.71 13.07 22.88
N LEU A 130 -1.25 13.01 21.62
CA LEU A 130 0.09 12.49 21.30
C LEU A 130 1.22 13.32 21.91
N LYS A 131 0.97 14.59 22.24
CA LYS A 131 1.96 15.47 22.90
C LYS A 131 2.30 15.02 24.33
N SER A 132 1.51 14.14 24.94
CA SER A 132 1.86 13.54 26.24
C SER A 132 2.89 12.42 26.14
N VAL A 133 3.20 11.93 24.93
CA VAL A 133 4.16 10.84 24.74
C VAL A 133 5.59 11.34 25.00
N PRO A 134 6.36 10.72 25.92
CA PRO A 134 7.71 11.16 26.23
C PRO A 134 8.65 11.17 25.02
N GLY A 135 9.21 12.34 24.72
CA GLY A 135 10.11 12.54 23.58
C GLY A 135 9.42 12.91 22.27
N LEU A 136 8.08 13.03 22.25
CA LEU A 136 7.35 13.61 21.14
C LEU A 136 7.29 15.14 21.32
N GLY A 137 8.34 15.83 20.83
CA GLY A 137 8.42 17.29 20.90
C GLY A 137 7.49 17.99 19.90
N SER A 138 7.33 19.31 20.03
CA SER A 138 6.48 20.12 19.14
C SER A 138 6.85 19.97 17.66
N LYS A 139 8.15 19.97 17.33
CA LYS A 139 8.59 19.81 15.94
C LYS A 139 8.32 18.41 15.40
N THR A 140 8.55 17.38 16.22
CA THR A 140 8.23 15.99 15.85
C THR A 140 6.73 15.81 15.65
N PHE A 141 5.91 16.43 16.51
CA PHE A 141 4.46 16.45 16.35
C PHE A 141 4.06 17.09 15.02
N GLU A 142 4.59 18.27 14.70
CA GLU A 142 4.33 18.98 13.44
C GLU A 142 4.71 18.13 12.21
N GLN A 143 5.80 17.37 12.27
CA GLN A 143 6.18 16.49 11.15
C GLN A 143 5.29 15.25 11.02
N ALA A 144 4.80 14.71 12.13
CA ALA A 144 4.08 13.43 12.14
C ALA A 144 2.56 13.56 12.07
N ALA A 145 1.99 14.66 12.58
CA ALA A 145 0.55 14.72 12.90
C ALA A 145 -0.36 14.54 11.70
N GLY A 146 0.04 14.98 10.51
CA GLY A 146 -0.75 14.83 9.28
C GLY A 146 -0.84 13.37 8.79
N PHE A 147 0.12 12.54 9.21
CA PHE A 147 0.22 11.14 8.79
C PHE A 147 -0.35 10.16 9.83
N LEU A 148 -0.56 10.61 11.07
CA LEU A 148 -1.19 9.84 12.14
C LEU A 148 -2.68 10.10 12.16
N ARG A 149 -3.51 9.07 12.17
CA ARG A 149 -4.97 9.18 12.25
C ARG A 149 -5.49 8.67 13.58
N VAL A 150 -6.54 9.30 14.06
CA VAL A 150 -7.34 8.83 15.21
C VAL A 150 -8.76 8.64 14.71
N ARG A 151 -9.15 7.37 14.47
CA ARG A 151 -10.50 7.04 14.03
C ARG A 151 -11.43 6.91 15.23
N GLY A 152 -12.64 7.46 15.11
CA GLY A 152 -13.65 7.45 16.18
C GLY A 152 -13.25 8.24 17.43
N GLY A 153 -12.33 9.21 17.28
CA GLY A 153 -11.92 10.12 18.35
C GLY A 153 -12.86 11.31 18.55
N ASP A 154 -12.50 12.20 19.49
CA ASP A 154 -13.29 13.38 19.85
C ASP A 154 -13.42 14.39 18.69
N ASN A 155 -12.37 14.48 17.86
CA ASN A 155 -12.32 15.39 16.73
C ASN A 155 -12.38 14.61 15.39
N PRO A 156 -13.48 14.74 14.61
CA PRO A 156 -13.61 14.07 13.32
C PRO A 156 -12.47 14.37 12.32
N LEU A 157 -11.86 15.56 12.40
CA LEU A 157 -10.74 15.94 11.51
C LEU A 157 -9.49 15.08 11.73
N ASP A 158 -9.32 14.49 12.92
CA ASP A 158 -8.20 13.60 13.21
C ASP A 158 -8.26 12.27 12.43
N GLY A 159 -9.43 11.93 11.87
CA GLY A 159 -9.60 10.81 10.94
C GLY A 159 -9.12 11.10 9.52
N SER A 160 -8.80 12.36 9.20
CA SER A 160 -8.42 12.81 7.85
C SER A 160 -6.91 13.01 7.71
N ALA A 161 -6.43 13.37 6.51
CA ALA A 161 -5.05 13.83 6.30
C ALA A 161 -4.85 15.34 6.55
N ILE A 162 -5.89 16.08 6.96
CA ILE A 162 -5.80 17.50 7.26
C ILE A 162 -4.86 17.68 8.45
N HIS A 163 -3.79 18.44 8.27
CA HIS A 163 -2.83 18.70 9.34
C HIS A 163 -3.46 19.61 10.43
N PRO A 164 -3.16 19.43 11.73
CA PRO A 164 -3.71 20.29 12.79
C PRO A 164 -3.49 21.79 12.63
N GLU A 165 -2.45 22.22 11.91
CA GLU A 165 -2.25 23.64 11.59
C GLU A 165 -3.35 24.23 10.70
N SER A 166 -4.05 23.36 9.94
CA SER A 166 -5.10 23.70 9.01
C SER A 166 -6.51 23.52 9.58
N TYR A 167 -6.66 23.11 10.85
CA TYR A 167 -7.98 22.95 11.48
C TYR A 167 -8.81 24.25 11.47
N PRO A 168 -8.24 25.44 11.78
CA PRO A 168 -9.00 26.69 11.69
C PRO A 168 -9.55 26.94 10.28
N ILE A 169 -8.82 26.54 9.23
CA ILE A 169 -9.23 26.69 7.84
C ILE A 169 -10.36 25.70 7.51
N ALA A 170 -10.20 24.42 7.87
CA ALA A 170 -11.22 23.40 7.65
C ALA A 170 -12.54 23.75 8.34
N GLU A 171 -12.49 24.20 9.59
CA GLU A 171 -13.66 24.66 10.34
C GLU A 171 -14.32 25.90 9.72
N ALA A 172 -13.51 26.85 9.23
CA ALA A 172 -14.03 28.04 8.57
C ALA A 172 -14.73 27.71 7.23
N VAL A 173 -14.20 26.75 6.47
CA VAL A 173 -14.83 26.25 5.23
C VAL A 173 -16.17 25.59 5.53
N LEU A 174 -16.21 24.66 6.50
CA LEU A 174 -17.44 24.00 6.92
C LEU A 174 -18.49 25.02 7.37
N LYS A 175 -18.09 26.00 8.19
CA LYS A 175 -18.99 27.05 8.66
C LYS A 175 -19.58 27.88 7.51
N ARG A 176 -18.81 28.19 6.47
CA ARG A 176 -19.32 28.92 5.28
C ARG A 176 -20.32 28.11 4.48
N ALA A 177 -20.16 26.79 4.46
CA ALA A 177 -21.12 25.87 3.87
C ALA A 177 -22.32 25.55 4.80
N GLY A 178 -22.37 26.13 6.01
CA GLY A 178 -23.43 25.84 6.98
C GLY A 178 -23.30 24.48 7.68
N LEU A 179 -22.10 23.89 7.66
CA LEU A 179 -21.79 22.54 8.15
C LEU A 179 -20.94 22.58 9.44
N THR A 180 -20.84 21.44 10.11
CA THR A 180 -19.89 21.18 11.20
C THR A 180 -19.02 19.95 10.88
N PRO A 181 -17.89 19.74 11.59
CA PRO A 181 -17.09 18.53 11.41
C PRO A 181 -17.86 17.23 11.70
N GLN A 182 -18.93 17.30 12.48
CA GLN A 182 -19.80 16.17 12.84
C GLN A 182 -20.95 15.95 11.85
N THR A 183 -21.16 16.85 10.89
CA THR A 183 -22.18 16.66 9.84
C THR A 183 -21.87 15.39 9.04
N GLU A 184 -22.92 14.64 8.67
CA GLU A 184 -22.80 13.41 7.91
C GLU A 184 -22.11 13.64 6.55
N SER A 185 -21.33 12.67 6.08
CA SER A 185 -20.45 12.85 4.91
C SER A 185 -21.20 13.23 3.63
N ALA A 186 -22.42 12.70 3.42
CA ALA A 186 -23.23 13.02 2.24
C ALA A 186 -23.73 14.47 2.24
N GLU A 187 -24.08 15.00 3.42
CA GLU A 187 -24.49 16.40 3.58
C GLU A 187 -23.27 17.33 3.47
N GLN A 188 -22.12 16.91 4.01
CA GLN A 188 -20.85 17.62 3.80
C GLN A 188 -20.48 17.72 2.31
N GLU A 189 -20.57 16.62 1.57
CA GLU A 189 -20.30 16.61 0.13
C GLU A 189 -21.20 17.59 -0.63
N ALA A 190 -22.50 17.56 -0.36
CA ALA A 190 -23.47 18.45 -1.00
C ALA A 190 -23.20 19.93 -0.67
N GLY A 191 -23.02 20.27 0.60
CA GLY A 191 -22.79 21.65 1.03
C GLY A 191 -21.47 22.23 0.53
N LEU A 192 -20.40 21.41 0.49
CA LEU A 192 -19.11 21.83 -0.07
C LEU A 192 -19.17 22.00 -1.59
N ALA A 193 -19.89 21.13 -2.30
CA ALA A 193 -20.10 21.27 -3.74
C ALA A 193 -20.88 22.55 -4.09
N GLU A 194 -21.90 22.89 -3.29
CA GLU A 194 -22.65 24.13 -3.43
C GLU A 194 -21.76 25.37 -3.19
N LEU A 195 -20.96 25.37 -2.13
CA LEU A 195 -20.01 26.44 -1.84
C LEU A 195 -19.02 26.65 -3.02
N GLN A 196 -18.51 25.56 -3.60
CA GLN A 196 -17.60 25.61 -4.74
C GLN A 196 -18.28 26.10 -6.04
N ALA A 197 -19.59 25.88 -6.20
CA ALA A 197 -20.34 26.41 -7.32
C ALA A 197 -20.60 27.92 -7.19
N GLN A 198 -20.77 28.42 -5.96
CA GLN A 198 -21.04 29.82 -5.67
C GLN A 198 -19.76 30.68 -5.64
N GLN A 199 -18.65 30.12 -5.18
CA GLN A 199 -17.40 30.87 -4.98
C GLN A 199 -16.21 30.16 -5.62
N ARG A 200 -15.46 30.90 -6.44
CA ARG A 200 -14.21 30.39 -7.00
C ARG A 200 -13.22 30.05 -5.89
N LEU A 201 -12.60 28.89 -6.00
CA LEU A 201 -11.65 28.38 -5.01
C LEU A 201 -10.49 29.35 -4.71
N SER A 202 -10.02 30.08 -5.72
CA SER A 202 -8.96 31.09 -5.54
C SER A 202 -9.38 32.27 -4.67
N VAL A 203 -10.66 32.66 -4.73
CA VAL A 203 -11.21 33.75 -3.90
C VAL A 203 -11.41 33.25 -2.48
N LEU A 204 -11.99 32.04 -2.34
CA LEU A 204 -12.19 31.40 -1.04
C LEU A 204 -10.85 31.21 -0.30
N ALA A 205 -9.80 30.75 -1.00
CA ALA A 205 -8.46 30.60 -0.45
C ALA A 205 -7.86 31.93 0.04
N ALA A 206 -7.98 32.99 -0.75
CA ALA A 206 -7.49 34.31 -0.38
C ALA A 206 -8.21 34.87 0.86
N GLU A 207 -9.53 34.71 0.94
CA GLU A 207 -10.33 35.15 2.10
C GLU A 207 -10.03 34.37 3.37
N LEU A 208 -9.66 33.09 3.24
CA LEU A 208 -9.27 32.23 4.36
C LEU A 208 -7.78 32.35 4.71
N GLY A 209 -6.99 33.08 3.92
CA GLY A 209 -5.55 33.21 4.15
C GLY A 209 -4.76 31.92 3.91
N THR A 210 -5.19 31.08 2.98
CA THR A 210 -4.54 29.80 2.64
C THR A 210 -4.21 29.70 1.15
N GLY A 211 -3.35 28.75 0.78
CA GLY A 211 -3.05 28.44 -0.62
C GLY A 211 -4.16 27.64 -1.28
N VAL A 212 -4.32 27.81 -2.60
CA VAL A 212 -5.27 27.00 -3.39
C VAL A 212 -5.00 25.50 -3.29
N PRO A 213 -3.74 25.01 -3.37
CA PRO A 213 -3.46 23.57 -3.20
C PRO A 213 -3.94 23.05 -1.84
N THR A 214 -3.57 23.73 -0.74
CA THR A 214 -3.96 23.37 0.62
C THR A 214 -5.48 23.34 0.79
N LEU A 215 -6.19 24.33 0.27
CA LEU A 215 -7.65 24.35 0.34
C LEU A 215 -8.28 23.22 -0.49
N THR A 216 -7.69 22.88 -1.64
CA THR A 216 -8.13 21.74 -2.46
C THR A 216 -8.03 20.44 -1.68
N ASP A 217 -6.89 20.20 -1.04
CA ASP A 217 -6.65 19.01 -0.23
C ASP A 217 -7.58 18.94 0.98
N ILE A 218 -7.82 20.08 1.65
CA ILE A 218 -8.78 20.17 2.76
C ILE A 218 -10.18 19.79 2.29
N LEU A 219 -10.67 20.32 1.17
CA LEU A 219 -11.99 20.01 0.64
C LEU A 219 -12.12 18.52 0.29
N GLU A 220 -11.12 17.92 -0.36
CA GLU A 220 -11.13 16.49 -0.66
C GLU A 220 -11.19 15.65 0.62
N GLN A 221 -10.41 16.02 1.64
CA GLN A 221 -10.36 15.30 2.92
C GLN A 221 -11.61 15.50 3.78
N LEU A 222 -12.34 16.61 3.64
CA LEU A 222 -13.63 16.79 4.30
C LEU A 222 -14.72 15.89 3.69
N VAL A 223 -14.70 15.69 2.37
CA VAL A 223 -15.65 14.79 1.69
C VAL A 223 -15.32 13.32 1.94
N ARG A 224 -14.02 12.96 1.92
CA ARG A 224 -13.54 11.58 2.08
C ARG A 224 -12.42 11.50 3.13
N PRO A 225 -12.75 11.65 4.42
CA PRO A 225 -11.74 11.69 5.48
C PRO A 225 -10.96 10.38 5.55
N GLY A 226 -9.64 10.49 5.40
CA GLY A 226 -8.74 9.34 5.57
C GLY A 226 -8.89 8.30 4.47
N ARG A 227 -9.34 8.72 3.27
CA ARG A 227 -9.34 7.90 2.05
C ARG A 227 -7.99 7.19 1.91
N ASP A 228 -8.06 5.86 1.83
CA ASP A 228 -6.88 5.05 1.55
C ASP A 228 -6.59 5.12 0.04
N PRO A 229 -5.44 5.66 -0.40
CA PRO A 229 -5.11 5.75 -1.82
C PRO A 229 -4.99 4.37 -2.49
N ARG A 230 -4.86 3.29 -1.71
CA ARG A 230 -4.81 1.92 -2.21
C ARG A 230 -6.19 1.41 -2.63
N ALA A 231 -7.28 2.01 -2.15
CA ALA A 231 -8.63 1.59 -2.49
C ALA A 231 -8.97 1.83 -3.98
N ASP A 232 -8.24 2.73 -4.64
CA ASP A 232 -8.37 3.01 -6.07
C ASP A 232 -7.59 2.00 -6.95
N LEU A 233 -6.81 1.09 -6.35
CA LEU A 233 -6.04 0.08 -7.07
C LEU A 233 -6.91 -1.13 -7.44
N PRO A 234 -6.58 -1.85 -8.53
CA PRO A 234 -7.28 -3.08 -8.89
C PRO A 234 -7.25 -4.10 -7.74
N ALA A 235 -8.42 -4.66 -7.42
CA ALA A 235 -8.52 -5.71 -6.41
C ALA A 235 -7.71 -6.96 -6.83
N PRO A 236 -7.12 -7.68 -5.86
CA PRO A 236 -6.39 -8.90 -6.15
C PRO A 236 -7.34 -9.97 -6.74
N ILE A 237 -6.82 -10.81 -7.64
CA ILE A 237 -7.61 -11.86 -8.29
C ILE A 237 -7.83 -13.00 -7.30
N LEU A 238 -9.09 -13.22 -6.92
CA LEU A 238 -9.52 -14.43 -6.23
C LEU A 238 -9.81 -15.51 -7.26
N ARG A 239 -9.09 -16.63 -7.14
CA ARG A 239 -9.23 -17.80 -8.00
C ARG A 239 -10.05 -18.89 -7.30
N SER A 240 -10.64 -19.75 -8.11
CA SER A 240 -11.38 -20.94 -7.64
C SER A 240 -10.90 -22.23 -8.30
N ASP A 241 -10.10 -22.09 -9.35
CA ASP A 241 -9.46 -23.09 -10.16
C ASP A 241 -8.06 -23.37 -9.61
N VAL A 242 -7.89 -24.35 -8.72
CA VAL A 242 -6.55 -24.78 -8.29
C VAL A 242 -5.85 -25.43 -9.47
N LEU A 243 -5.12 -24.65 -10.25
CA LEU A 243 -4.36 -25.12 -11.41
C LEU A 243 -2.97 -25.59 -10.97
N THR A 244 -2.62 -26.81 -11.35
CA THR A 244 -1.24 -27.31 -11.32
C THR A 244 -0.58 -27.09 -12.68
N MET A 245 0.73 -27.32 -12.77
CA MET A 245 1.44 -27.21 -14.05
C MET A 245 0.93 -28.23 -15.08
N ASP A 246 0.39 -29.36 -14.62
CA ASP A 246 -0.16 -30.42 -15.47
C ASP A 246 -1.53 -30.05 -16.05
N ASP A 247 -2.25 -29.11 -15.43
CA ASP A 247 -3.53 -28.60 -15.91
C ASP A 247 -3.37 -27.53 -17.01
N LEU A 248 -2.14 -27.04 -17.22
CA LEU A 248 -1.85 -26.02 -18.22
C LEU A 248 -1.76 -26.64 -19.61
N GLN A 249 -2.67 -26.23 -20.50
CA GLN A 249 -2.69 -26.65 -21.90
C GLN A 249 -2.42 -25.47 -22.84
N PRO A 250 -1.68 -25.68 -23.95
CA PRO A 250 -1.56 -24.67 -24.99
C PRO A 250 -2.92 -24.16 -25.46
N GLY A 251 -3.07 -22.85 -25.60
CA GLY A 251 -4.31 -22.17 -25.95
C GLY A 251 -5.17 -21.74 -24.75
N LEU A 252 -4.85 -22.21 -23.53
CA LEU A 252 -5.53 -21.75 -22.33
C LEU A 252 -5.23 -20.26 -22.08
N ARG A 253 -6.26 -19.47 -21.82
CA ARG A 253 -6.16 -18.06 -21.46
C ARG A 253 -6.46 -17.87 -19.99
N LEU A 254 -5.63 -17.06 -19.36
CA LEU A 254 -5.75 -16.76 -17.94
C LEU A 254 -5.14 -15.40 -17.65
N LYS A 255 -5.56 -14.81 -16.54
CA LYS A 255 -4.92 -13.62 -16.01
C LYS A 255 -3.66 -14.02 -15.24
N GLY A 256 -2.62 -13.21 -15.33
CA GLY A 256 -1.40 -13.38 -14.57
C GLY A 256 -0.83 -12.03 -14.14
N THR A 257 0.03 -12.06 -13.14
CA THR A 257 0.65 -10.85 -12.57
C THR A 257 2.11 -10.78 -12.98
N VAL A 258 2.54 -9.66 -13.56
CA VAL A 258 3.93 -9.45 -13.95
C VAL A 258 4.82 -9.39 -12.70
N ARG A 259 5.74 -10.35 -12.55
CA ARG A 259 6.70 -10.40 -11.43
C ARG A 259 8.02 -9.70 -11.71
N ASN A 260 8.44 -9.71 -12.97
CA ASN A 260 9.68 -9.08 -13.38
C ASN A 260 9.62 -8.65 -14.85
N VAL A 261 10.25 -7.52 -15.16
CA VAL A 261 10.37 -7.01 -16.54
C VAL A 261 11.85 -6.96 -16.88
N VAL A 262 12.20 -7.61 -17.97
CA VAL A 262 13.56 -7.67 -18.52
C VAL A 262 13.54 -7.15 -19.95
N ASP A 263 14.70 -6.83 -20.51
CA ASP A 263 14.74 -6.26 -21.86
C ASP A 263 14.02 -7.14 -22.87
N PHE A 264 14.18 -8.47 -22.79
CA PHE A 264 13.62 -9.42 -23.75
C PHE A 264 12.17 -9.85 -23.48
N GLY A 265 11.54 -9.41 -22.39
CA GLY A 265 10.17 -9.81 -22.07
C GLY A 265 9.77 -9.56 -20.62
N ALA A 266 8.73 -10.24 -20.17
CA ALA A 266 8.25 -10.18 -18.79
C ALA A 266 8.02 -11.59 -18.24
N PHE A 267 8.36 -11.79 -16.97
CA PHE A 267 7.98 -12.99 -16.21
C PHE A 267 6.64 -12.73 -15.54
N VAL A 268 5.68 -13.61 -15.78
CA VAL A 268 4.29 -13.47 -15.34
C VAL A 268 3.93 -14.68 -14.49
N ASP A 269 3.48 -14.42 -13.27
CA ASP A 269 2.88 -15.44 -12.41
C ASP A 269 1.46 -15.73 -12.87
N VAL A 270 1.29 -16.94 -13.39
CA VAL A 270 0.03 -17.48 -13.91
C VAL A 270 -0.76 -18.26 -12.86
N GLY A 271 -0.20 -18.38 -11.68
CA GLY A 271 -0.77 -19.03 -10.53
C GLY A 271 -0.41 -20.48 -10.33
N VAL A 272 0.74 -20.87 -10.88
CA VAL A 272 1.42 -22.13 -10.59
C VAL A 272 2.80 -21.82 -10.00
N LYS A 273 3.50 -22.82 -9.49
CA LYS A 273 4.81 -22.65 -8.82
C LYS A 273 5.89 -21.97 -9.68
N HIS A 274 5.73 -21.98 -11.01
CA HIS A 274 6.70 -21.46 -11.97
C HIS A 274 6.13 -20.28 -12.74
N ASP A 275 6.94 -19.23 -12.91
CA ASP A 275 6.58 -18.08 -13.74
C ASP A 275 6.65 -18.43 -15.22
N GLY A 276 5.71 -17.90 -16.01
CA GLY A 276 5.76 -17.97 -17.45
C GLY A 276 6.49 -16.78 -18.06
N LEU A 277 7.23 -17.01 -19.15
CA LEU A 277 7.94 -15.96 -19.88
C LEU A 277 7.07 -15.47 -21.05
N LEU A 278 6.69 -14.20 -21.00
CA LEU A 278 6.10 -13.46 -22.11
C LEU A 278 7.19 -12.70 -22.86
N HIS A 279 7.64 -13.26 -23.99
CA HIS A 279 8.71 -12.65 -24.79
C HIS A 279 8.22 -11.38 -25.51
N ARG A 280 9.09 -10.38 -25.70
CA ARG A 280 8.72 -9.10 -26.35
C ARG A 280 8.12 -9.25 -27.74
N SER A 281 8.55 -10.27 -28.49
CA SER A 281 8.04 -10.56 -29.84
C SER A 281 6.63 -11.14 -29.85
N LYS A 282 6.12 -11.55 -28.68
CA LYS A 282 4.76 -12.04 -28.49
C LYS A 282 3.86 -10.99 -27.85
N MET A 283 4.34 -9.75 -27.69
CA MET A 283 3.58 -8.60 -27.21
C MET A 283 3.30 -7.62 -28.36
N PRO A 284 2.18 -6.87 -28.32
CA PRO A 284 1.95 -5.78 -29.25
C PRO A 284 3.07 -4.74 -29.18
N ALA A 285 3.46 -4.20 -30.33
CA ALA A 285 4.50 -3.18 -30.41
C ALA A 285 4.16 -1.96 -29.54
N GLY A 286 5.12 -1.49 -28.76
CA GLY A 286 4.93 -0.33 -27.87
C GLY A 286 4.32 -0.65 -26.50
N THR A 287 3.94 -1.91 -26.23
CA THR A 287 3.46 -2.33 -24.90
C THR A 287 4.56 -2.17 -23.87
N ARG A 288 4.29 -1.42 -22.80
CA ARG A 288 5.17 -1.32 -21.62
C ARG A 288 4.46 -1.95 -20.44
N LEU A 289 5.07 -3.00 -19.91
CA LEU A 289 4.64 -3.66 -18.69
C LEU A 289 5.44 -3.13 -17.51
N LYS A 290 4.79 -3.07 -16.35
CA LYS A 290 5.39 -2.80 -15.05
C LYS A 290 5.21 -4.03 -14.15
N VAL A 291 6.13 -4.18 -13.20
CA VAL A 291 5.98 -5.18 -12.13
C VAL A 291 4.69 -4.88 -11.37
N GLY A 292 3.86 -5.91 -11.16
CA GLY A 292 2.54 -5.82 -10.54
C GLY A 292 1.38 -5.68 -11.53
N ASP A 293 1.63 -5.43 -12.82
CA ASP A 293 0.56 -5.36 -13.81
C ASP A 293 -0.17 -6.70 -13.91
N VAL A 294 -1.51 -6.65 -13.89
CA VAL A 294 -2.38 -7.80 -14.12
C VAL A 294 -2.76 -7.84 -15.60
N ILE A 295 -2.28 -8.84 -16.31
CA ILE A 295 -2.49 -8.99 -17.76
C ILE A 295 -3.13 -10.33 -18.09
N GLU A 296 -3.89 -10.37 -19.18
CA GLU A 296 -4.35 -11.63 -19.76
C GLU A 296 -3.26 -12.21 -20.66
N VAL A 297 -2.96 -13.50 -20.50
CA VAL A 297 -1.94 -14.22 -21.25
C VAL A 297 -2.51 -15.53 -21.78
N GLU A 298 -1.95 -15.99 -22.90
CA GLU A 298 -2.25 -17.28 -23.49
C GLU A 298 -1.06 -18.23 -23.32
N ILE A 299 -1.31 -19.46 -22.87
CA ILE A 299 -0.27 -20.50 -22.79
C ILE A 299 0.11 -20.92 -24.21
N LEU A 300 1.35 -20.68 -24.63
CA LEU A 300 1.85 -21.14 -25.92
C LEU A 300 2.46 -22.53 -25.82
N ARG A 301 3.20 -22.79 -24.74
CA ARG A 301 3.91 -24.04 -24.51
C ARG A 301 4.19 -24.24 -23.03
N VAL A 302 4.11 -25.49 -22.57
CA VAL A 302 4.46 -25.91 -21.21
C VAL A 302 5.54 -27.00 -21.31
N GLU A 303 6.60 -26.86 -20.53
CA GLU A 303 7.68 -27.86 -20.41
C GLU A 303 7.81 -28.25 -18.92
N PRO A 304 7.00 -29.22 -18.42
CA PRO A 304 6.97 -29.60 -17.01
C PRO A 304 8.33 -30.06 -16.48
N GLU A 305 9.05 -30.87 -17.26
CA GLU A 305 10.38 -31.39 -16.88
C GLU A 305 11.42 -30.30 -16.63
N ARG A 306 11.24 -29.11 -17.23
CA ARG A 306 12.14 -27.97 -17.10
C ARG A 306 11.58 -26.84 -16.25
N GLY A 307 10.35 -26.97 -15.75
CA GLY A 307 9.66 -25.91 -15.02
C GLY A 307 9.48 -24.62 -15.83
N ARG A 308 9.32 -24.72 -17.16
CA ARG A 308 9.21 -23.55 -18.05
C ARG A 308 7.82 -23.45 -18.67
N ILE A 309 7.31 -22.22 -18.75
CA ILE A 309 6.04 -21.90 -19.38
C ILE A 309 6.28 -20.74 -20.35
N ALA A 310 5.91 -20.91 -21.62
CA ALA A 310 5.98 -19.86 -22.63
C ALA A 310 4.60 -19.22 -22.79
N LEU A 311 4.55 -17.90 -22.67
CA LEU A 311 3.33 -17.11 -22.75
C LEU A 311 3.29 -16.26 -24.01
N GLY A 312 2.08 -16.00 -24.49
CA GLY A 312 1.79 -15.10 -25.60
C GLY A 312 0.71 -14.08 -25.24
N TRP A 313 0.67 -12.99 -26.00
CA TRP A 313 -0.44 -12.05 -25.91
C TRP A 313 -1.70 -12.70 -26.51
N PRO A 314 -2.88 -12.55 -25.88
CA PRO A 314 -4.12 -13.11 -26.40
C PRO A 314 -4.36 -12.65 -27.85
N GLY A 315 -4.55 -13.61 -28.76
CA GLY A 315 -4.78 -13.31 -30.17
C GLY A 315 -3.52 -12.96 -30.99
N SER A 316 -2.31 -13.06 -30.42
CA SER A 316 -1.10 -13.01 -31.23
C SER A 316 -0.97 -14.33 -32.01
N GLU A 317 -1.24 -14.33 -33.31
CA GLU A 317 -0.87 -15.47 -34.16
C GLU A 317 0.65 -15.71 -34.06
N PRO A 318 1.11 -16.96 -34.02
CA PRO A 318 2.54 -17.24 -34.01
C PRO A 318 3.16 -16.67 -35.29
N HIS A 319 3.87 -15.54 -35.15
CA HIS A 319 4.67 -14.95 -36.21
C HIS A 319 5.57 -16.02 -36.82
N ARG A 320 5.22 -16.51 -38.02
CA ARG A 320 6.13 -17.31 -38.85
C ARG A 320 7.27 -16.38 -39.24
N PRO A 321 8.54 -16.76 -39.02
CA PRO A 321 9.63 -15.99 -39.59
C PRO A 321 9.44 -15.97 -41.11
N THR A 322 9.37 -14.76 -41.68
CA THR A 322 9.44 -14.58 -43.13
C THR A 322 10.78 -15.13 -43.63
N PRO A 323 10.78 -15.86 -44.76
CA PRO A 323 11.98 -16.50 -45.32
C PRO A 323 13.06 -15.50 -45.71
#